data_AF-X8CT08-F1
#
_entry.id   AF-X8CT08-F1
#
_cell.length_a   1.000
_cell.length_b   1.000
_cell.length_c   1.000
_cell.angle_alpha   90.00
_cell.angle_beta   90.00
_cell.angle_gamma   90.00
#
_symmetry.space_group_name_H-M   'P 1'
#
loop_
_entity.id
_entity.type
_entity.pdbx_description
1 polymer ?
#
loop_
_entity_poly.entity_id
_entity_poly.type
_entity_poly.pdbx_seq_one_letter_code
_entity_poly.pdbx_strand_id
1 'polypeptide(L)'
;MSDSEIWNLKRGGHDYRKVYAAYRAAVDHKGQPTVILAKTIKGYSLGAHFQGRNATHQMKKLALQDLKDFRDAMRIPINDAQLEEDPYLPPYFHPGSDAPEIRYMIDRRRTLGGYLPERRTKAKALRLPSRDIYAALKKGSGTQEVATTMATVRTFKEVLRDKEVGPRIVPIIPDEARTFGMDSWFPSLKIYNRNGQLYTAVDADLMLAYKESEVGHILHEGINEAGSVGSFIAAGTSYATHNEPMIPIYIFYSMFGFQRTGDGLWAAADQMTRGFLLGATAGRTTLTGEGLQHADGHSLLLASTNPAVVAYDPAFAYEIAYIVESGLARMFGQDPENVFFYITVYNEPYVQPPEPDNFDPEGVLRGLYRYHVATEQRANKAQILASGVAMPAALDAAKMLAAEWDVAADVWSVTSWGELNRDGVAVDRARLRHPDRQAGVPYVTQALSDAVGPVVAVSDWMRAVPEQIRPWVPGTYVTLGTDGFGFSDTRPAARRYFNTDAESQVVAVLEALARDGEIDPSVPVAAARQYRIDDVQAAPEQTSDPGVA
;
A
#
# COMPACT_ATOMS: atom_id res chain seq x y z
N MET A 1 -2.20 47.69 -41.51
CA MET A 1 -2.29 46.22 -41.62
C MET A 1 -3.61 45.90 -42.30
N SER A 2 -3.60 45.02 -43.28
CA SER A 2 -4.77 44.36 -43.88
C SER A 2 -5.38 43.35 -42.91
N ASP A 3 -6.63 42.94 -43.15
CA ASP A 3 -7.30 41.89 -42.37
C ASP A 3 -6.49 40.58 -42.35
N SER A 4 -5.85 40.24 -43.47
CA SER A 4 -4.94 39.08 -43.55
C SER A 4 -3.71 39.23 -42.66
N GLU A 5 -3.13 40.43 -42.56
CA GLU A 5 -1.99 40.68 -41.67
C GLU A 5 -2.42 40.63 -40.20
N ILE A 6 -3.63 41.09 -39.88
CA ILE A 6 -4.21 40.99 -38.54
C ILE A 6 -4.46 39.53 -38.16
N TRP A 7 -5.05 38.74 -39.07
CA TRP A 7 -5.33 37.32 -38.83
C TRP A 7 -4.06 36.48 -38.66
N ASN A 8 -2.97 36.89 -39.30
CA ASN A 8 -1.66 36.25 -39.19
C ASN A 8 -0.91 36.55 -37.88
N LEU A 9 -1.46 37.38 -36.98
CA LEU A 9 -0.90 37.61 -35.66
C LEU A 9 -0.99 36.32 -34.81
N LYS A 10 0.18 35.72 -34.54
CA LYS A 10 0.27 34.48 -33.78
C LYS A 10 0.19 34.72 -32.27
N ARG A 11 -0.41 33.77 -31.55
CA ARG A 11 -0.27 33.69 -30.09
C ARG A 11 1.15 33.23 -29.74
N GLY A 12 1.67 33.67 -28.60
CA GLY A 12 3.06 33.42 -28.19
C GLY A 12 3.45 31.94 -28.11
N GLY A 13 2.52 31.04 -27.75
CA GLY A 13 2.78 29.59 -27.72
C GLY A 13 2.98 28.96 -29.12
N HIS A 14 2.68 29.70 -30.19
CA HIS A 14 2.87 29.29 -31.59
C HIS A 14 4.01 30.05 -32.27
N ASP A 15 4.79 30.82 -31.50
CA ASP A 15 6.01 31.49 -31.96
C ASP A 15 7.22 30.81 -31.32
N TYR A 16 7.98 30.06 -32.14
CA TYR A 16 9.14 29.31 -31.67
C TYR A 16 10.23 30.18 -31.03
N ARG A 17 10.35 31.45 -31.42
CA ARG A 17 11.32 32.37 -30.80
C ARG A 17 10.89 32.73 -29.38
N LYS A 18 9.59 32.95 -29.17
CA LYS A 18 9.03 33.24 -27.84
C LYS A 18 9.10 32.02 -26.92
N VAL A 19 8.77 30.83 -27.45
CA VAL A 19 8.88 29.57 -26.71
C VAL A 19 10.33 29.31 -26.31
N TYR A 20 11.28 29.39 -27.25
CA TYR A 20 12.70 29.20 -26.95
C TYR A 20 13.21 30.20 -25.90
N ALA A 21 12.89 31.49 -26.05
CA ALA A 21 13.30 32.51 -25.08
C ALA A 21 12.78 32.21 -23.66
N ALA A 22 11.54 31.74 -23.54
CA ALA A 22 10.96 31.35 -22.26
C ALA A 22 11.66 30.13 -21.64
N TYR A 23 11.90 29.06 -22.42
CA TYR A 23 12.63 27.89 -21.93
C TYR A 23 14.08 28.21 -21.56
N ARG A 24 14.75 29.06 -22.35
CA ARG A 24 16.12 29.49 -22.05
C ARG A 24 16.18 30.27 -20.74
N ALA A 25 15.27 31.22 -20.55
CA ALA A 25 15.16 31.97 -19.30
C ALA A 25 14.90 31.04 -18.10
N ALA A 26 14.06 30.02 -18.26
CA ALA A 26 13.77 29.04 -17.21
C ALA A 26 14.99 28.19 -16.83
N VAL A 27 15.79 27.74 -17.80
CA VAL A 27 17.02 26.95 -17.56
C VAL A 27 18.10 27.78 -16.85
N ASP A 28 18.22 29.05 -17.23
CA ASP A 28 19.20 29.97 -16.66
C ASP A 28 18.78 30.49 -15.26
N HIS A 29 17.49 30.40 -14.92
CA HIS A 29 16.96 30.82 -13.63
C HIS A 29 17.43 29.91 -12.48
N LYS A 30 17.68 30.50 -11.30
CA LYS A 30 18.15 29.82 -10.07
C LYS A 30 17.35 30.31 -8.87
N GLY A 31 17.27 29.48 -7.83
CA GLY A 31 16.65 29.84 -6.54
C GLY A 31 15.22 29.34 -6.37
N GLN A 32 14.40 29.36 -7.42
CA GLN A 32 13.02 28.87 -7.38
C GLN A 32 12.57 28.14 -8.67
N PRO A 33 11.50 27.33 -8.62
CA PRO A 33 10.87 26.76 -9.82
C PRO A 33 10.34 27.83 -10.78
N THR A 34 10.26 27.50 -12.08
CA THR A 34 9.72 28.40 -13.11
C THR A 34 8.44 27.81 -13.72
N VAL A 35 7.41 28.63 -13.89
CA VAL A 35 6.19 28.28 -14.63
C VAL A 35 6.14 29.06 -15.95
N ILE A 36 5.93 28.35 -17.07
CA ILE A 36 5.78 28.98 -18.40
C ILE A 36 4.29 28.94 -18.80
N LEU A 37 3.67 30.11 -18.91
CA LEU A 37 2.28 30.25 -19.35
C LEU A 37 2.19 30.41 -20.87
N ALA A 38 2.15 29.29 -21.59
CA ALA A 38 2.09 29.27 -23.05
C ALA A 38 0.66 29.51 -23.58
N LYS A 39 0.40 30.72 -24.12
CA LYS A 39 -0.89 31.04 -24.76
C LYS A 39 -0.99 30.39 -26.15
N THR A 40 -1.81 29.37 -26.29
CA THR A 40 -2.02 28.60 -27.55
C THR A 40 -3.46 28.72 -28.05
N ILE A 41 -3.77 28.06 -29.18
CA ILE A 41 -5.12 27.88 -29.73
C ILE A 41 -5.41 26.38 -29.73
N LYS A 42 -6.51 25.93 -29.11
CA LYS A 42 -6.94 24.51 -29.15
C LYS A 42 -7.28 24.13 -30.59
N GLY A 43 -6.75 23.00 -31.07
CA GLY A 43 -6.94 22.55 -32.45
C GLY A 43 -6.29 23.47 -33.50
N TYR A 44 -5.17 24.12 -33.17
CA TYR A 44 -4.44 24.97 -34.11
C TYR A 44 -4.09 24.20 -35.39
N SER A 45 -4.37 24.82 -36.54
CA SER A 45 -4.15 24.26 -37.89
C SER A 45 -5.03 23.06 -38.27
N LEU A 46 -6.02 22.68 -37.47
CA LEU A 46 -6.96 21.58 -37.79
C LEU A 46 -8.23 22.06 -38.53
N GLY A 47 -8.17 23.21 -39.20
CA GLY A 47 -9.32 23.76 -39.92
C GLY A 47 -10.34 24.48 -39.04
N ALA A 48 -11.32 25.14 -39.69
CA ALA A 48 -12.30 26.01 -39.03
C ALA A 48 -13.29 25.26 -38.12
N HIS A 49 -13.44 23.95 -38.33
CA HIS A 49 -14.34 23.09 -37.54
C HIS A 49 -13.76 22.74 -36.16
N PHE A 50 -12.44 22.77 -36.00
CA PHE A 50 -11.75 22.42 -34.75
C PHE A 50 -11.08 23.61 -34.06
N GLN A 51 -10.48 24.51 -34.84
CA GLN A 51 -9.62 25.56 -34.30
C GLN A 51 -10.42 26.54 -33.44
N GLY A 52 -10.05 26.64 -32.16
CA GLY A 52 -10.65 27.58 -31.21
C GLY A 52 -12.12 27.28 -30.88
N ARG A 53 -12.66 26.11 -31.26
CA ARG A 53 -14.03 25.71 -30.94
C ARG A 53 -14.08 24.79 -29.72
N ASN A 54 -15.13 24.95 -28.93
CA ASN A 54 -15.52 24.00 -27.88
C ASN A 54 -16.34 22.86 -28.47
N ALA A 55 -15.84 22.24 -29.54
CA ALA A 55 -16.42 21.00 -30.05
C ALA A 55 -16.28 19.89 -28.99
N THR A 56 -17.25 18.98 -28.91
CA THR A 56 -17.26 17.90 -27.91
C THR A 56 -16.00 17.03 -28.05
N HIS A 57 -15.41 16.62 -26.92
CA HIS A 57 -14.24 15.73 -26.89
C HIS A 57 -14.51 14.33 -27.50
N GLN A 58 -15.72 14.08 -28.01
CA GLN A 58 -16.15 12.86 -28.70
C GLN A 58 -15.99 12.90 -30.22
N MET A 59 -15.60 14.04 -30.82
CA MET A 59 -15.27 14.10 -32.25
C MET A 59 -13.99 13.29 -32.53
N LYS A 60 -14.18 11.99 -32.77
CA LYS A 60 -13.11 10.99 -32.97
C LYS A 60 -12.46 11.07 -34.37
N LYS A 61 -13.09 11.78 -35.32
CA LYS A 61 -12.73 11.74 -36.73
C LYS A 61 -12.69 13.15 -37.31
N LEU A 62 -11.67 13.43 -38.12
CA LEU A 62 -11.61 14.61 -38.97
C LEU A 62 -12.51 14.36 -40.20
N ALA A 63 -13.21 15.39 -40.68
CA ALA A 63 -13.84 15.29 -41.99
C ALA A 63 -12.76 15.26 -43.09
N LEU A 64 -13.07 14.71 -44.27
CA LEU A 64 -12.13 14.64 -45.38
C LEU A 64 -11.54 16.03 -45.73
N GLN A 65 -12.36 17.08 -45.70
CA GLN A 65 -11.87 18.43 -45.96
C GLN A 65 -10.91 18.93 -44.87
N ASP A 66 -11.19 18.66 -43.59
CA ASP A 66 -10.27 19.02 -42.50
C ASP A 66 -8.93 18.28 -42.61
N LEU A 67 -8.93 17.03 -43.12
CA LEU A 67 -7.72 16.28 -43.42
C LEU A 67 -6.91 16.90 -44.56
N LYS A 68 -7.57 17.30 -45.65
CA LYS A 68 -6.92 17.99 -46.78
C LYS A 68 -6.35 19.34 -46.35
N ASP A 69 -7.13 20.13 -45.61
CA ASP A 69 -6.70 21.43 -45.08
C ASP A 69 -5.51 21.26 -44.13
N PHE A 70 -5.50 20.23 -43.28
CA PHE A 70 -4.37 19.91 -42.40
C PHE A 70 -3.13 19.46 -43.20
N ARG A 71 -3.28 18.59 -44.19
CA ARG A 71 -2.22 18.14 -45.12
C ARG A 71 -1.57 19.35 -45.80
N ASP A 72 -2.39 20.27 -46.32
CA ASP A 72 -1.94 21.49 -46.99
C ASP A 72 -1.25 22.45 -46.02
N ALA A 73 -1.82 22.68 -44.83
CA ALA A 73 -1.23 23.51 -43.80
C ALA A 73 0.14 23.00 -43.33
N MET A 74 0.30 21.68 -43.27
CA MET A 74 1.57 21.01 -42.91
C MET A 74 2.50 20.77 -44.10
N ARG A 75 2.03 21.07 -45.34
CA ARG A 75 2.77 20.87 -46.60
C ARG A 75 3.24 19.42 -46.80
N ILE A 76 2.40 18.46 -46.43
CA ILE A 76 2.70 17.04 -46.55
C ILE A 76 2.40 16.58 -47.99
N PRO A 77 3.34 15.94 -48.72
CA PRO A 77 3.16 15.59 -50.13
C PRO A 77 2.36 14.28 -50.32
N ILE A 78 1.19 14.20 -49.70
CA ILE A 78 0.17 13.17 -49.96
C ILE A 78 -0.84 13.80 -50.93
N ASN A 79 -1.25 13.10 -51.99
CA ASN A 79 -2.24 13.64 -52.93
C ASN A 79 -3.69 13.41 -52.44
N ASP A 80 -4.65 14.08 -53.07
CA ASP A 80 -6.06 14.00 -52.67
C ASP A 80 -6.64 12.59 -52.81
N ALA A 81 -6.29 11.87 -53.88
CA ALA A 81 -6.79 10.52 -54.12
C ALA A 81 -6.40 9.55 -52.99
N GLN A 82 -5.20 9.71 -52.43
CA GLN A 82 -4.73 8.91 -51.29
C GLN A 82 -5.50 9.21 -50.00
N LEU A 83 -6.00 10.43 -49.79
CA LEU A 83 -6.85 10.77 -48.65
C LEU A 83 -8.31 10.36 -48.86
N GLU A 84 -8.75 10.33 -50.12
CA GLU A 84 -10.09 9.93 -50.53
C GLU A 84 -10.31 8.42 -50.52
N GLU A 85 -9.25 7.63 -50.75
CA GLU A 85 -9.30 6.16 -50.76
C GLU A 85 -9.79 5.58 -49.42
N ASP A 86 -9.23 6.04 -48.30
CA ASP A 86 -9.73 5.75 -46.95
C ASP A 86 -9.57 6.97 -46.02
N PRO A 87 -10.60 7.84 -45.92
CA PRO A 87 -10.57 9.01 -45.04
C PRO A 87 -10.50 8.65 -43.55
N TYR A 88 -10.77 7.39 -43.17
CA TYR A 88 -10.67 6.92 -41.79
C TYR A 88 -9.28 6.37 -41.44
N LEU A 89 -8.45 6.09 -42.44
CA LEU A 89 -7.08 5.62 -42.27
C LEU A 89 -6.14 6.36 -43.24
N PRO A 90 -5.92 7.68 -43.04
CA PRO A 90 -5.00 8.44 -43.88
C PRO A 90 -3.58 7.85 -43.79
N PRO A 91 -2.81 7.83 -44.90
CA PRO A 91 -1.52 7.17 -44.94
C PRO A 91 -0.50 7.88 -44.05
N TYR A 92 0.38 7.09 -43.42
CA TYR A 92 1.55 7.62 -42.74
C TYR A 92 2.56 8.16 -43.77
N PHE A 93 3.06 9.37 -43.53
CA PHE A 93 4.11 9.97 -44.35
C PHE A 93 5.47 9.91 -43.65
N HIS A 94 6.49 9.45 -44.37
CA HIS A 94 7.88 9.52 -43.97
C HIS A 94 8.70 9.99 -45.18
N PRO A 95 9.39 11.15 -45.13
CA PRO A 95 10.09 11.71 -46.29
C PRO A 95 11.37 10.94 -46.68
N GLY A 96 11.72 9.89 -45.93
CA GLY A 96 12.91 9.07 -46.12
C GLY A 96 14.00 9.41 -45.10
N SER A 97 14.82 8.42 -44.73
CA SER A 97 15.84 8.58 -43.69
C SER A 97 16.92 9.62 -44.04
N ASP A 98 17.11 9.86 -45.35
CA ASP A 98 18.08 10.82 -45.87
C ASP A 98 17.55 12.25 -46.00
N ALA A 99 16.25 12.47 -45.73
CA ALA A 99 15.64 13.78 -45.82
C ALA A 99 16.33 14.78 -44.84
N PRO A 100 16.59 16.04 -45.26
CA PRO A 100 17.27 17.03 -44.42
C PRO A 100 16.64 17.22 -43.05
N GLU A 101 15.30 17.25 -42.98
CA GLU A 101 14.52 17.39 -41.75
C GLU A 101 14.68 16.19 -40.80
N ILE A 102 14.77 14.97 -41.33
CA ILE A 102 15.00 13.76 -40.53
C ILE A 102 16.42 13.76 -40.00
N ARG A 103 17.42 14.07 -40.85
CA ARG A 103 18.82 14.21 -40.43
C ARG A 103 18.98 15.27 -39.34
N TYR A 104 18.33 16.43 -39.50
CA TYR A 104 18.32 17.50 -38.50
C TYR A 104 17.71 17.03 -37.18
N MET A 105 16.52 16.41 -37.20
CA MET A 105 15.86 15.89 -36.01
C MET A 105 16.75 14.88 -35.26
N ILE A 106 17.33 13.91 -35.99
CA ILE A 106 18.20 12.89 -35.41
C ILE A 106 19.47 13.52 -34.82
N ASP A 107 20.10 14.46 -35.53
CA ASP A 107 21.29 15.17 -35.05
C ASP A 107 21.00 15.97 -33.76
N ARG A 108 19.84 16.65 -33.69
CA ARG A 108 19.41 17.32 -32.46
C ARG A 108 19.20 16.33 -31.31
N ARG A 109 18.55 15.18 -31.55
CA ARG A 109 18.38 14.14 -30.52
C ARG A 109 19.73 13.58 -30.05
N ARG A 110 20.66 13.30 -30.96
CA ARG A 110 22.03 12.85 -30.62
C ARG A 110 22.76 13.90 -29.78
N THR A 111 22.71 15.17 -30.17
CA THR A 111 23.31 16.28 -29.42
C THR A 111 22.70 16.41 -28.02
N LEU A 112 21.42 16.07 -27.85
CA LEU A 112 20.68 16.12 -26.58
C LEU A 112 20.70 14.78 -25.82
N GLY A 113 21.58 13.85 -26.17
CA GLY A 113 21.81 12.61 -25.40
C GLY A 113 20.91 11.42 -25.74
N GLY A 114 20.17 11.43 -26.86
CA GLY A 114 19.38 10.27 -27.32
C GLY A 114 17.92 10.60 -27.55
N TYR A 115 17.01 9.62 -27.53
CA TYR A 115 15.56 9.81 -27.69
C TYR A 115 14.84 9.86 -26.33
N LEU A 116 13.68 10.52 -26.27
CA LEU A 116 12.82 10.55 -25.09
C LEU A 116 11.33 10.55 -25.52
N PRO A 117 10.42 9.94 -24.74
CA PRO A 117 10.68 9.26 -23.46
C PRO A 117 11.40 7.91 -23.62
N GLU A 118 12.18 7.54 -22.60
CA GLU A 118 12.83 6.22 -22.47
C GLU A 118 12.68 5.74 -21.02
N ARG A 119 12.50 4.42 -20.83
CA ARG A 119 12.47 3.80 -19.49
C ARG A 119 13.44 2.63 -19.44
N ARG A 120 14.27 2.57 -18.40
CA ARG A 120 15.10 1.40 -18.11
C ARG A 120 14.22 0.30 -17.52
N THR A 121 14.22 -0.86 -18.16
CA THR A 121 13.42 -2.03 -17.74
C THR A 121 14.21 -2.99 -16.86
N LYS A 122 15.54 -2.91 -16.86
CA LYS A 122 16.42 -3.68 -15.98
C LYS A 122 16.95 -2.78 -14.87
N ALA A 123 16.67 -3.17 -13.62
CA ALA A 123 17.17 -2.50 -12.42
C ALA A 123 18.48 -3.14 -11.96
N LYS A 124 19.34 -2.37 -11.29
CA LYS A 124 20.47 -2.93 -10.54
C LYS A 124 19.96 -3.66 -9.30
N ALA A 125 20.28 -4.94 -9.17
CA ALA A 125 20.06 -5.69 -7.94
C ALA A 125 20.97 -5.17 -6.81
N LEU A 126 20.45 -5.14 -5.59
CA LEU A 126 21.21 -4.83 -4.39
C LEU A 126 21.69 -6.12 -3.73
N ARG A 127 22.88 -6.11 -3.13
CA ARG A 127 23.22 -7.16 -2.16
C ARG A 127 22.50 -6.83 -0.86
N LEU A 128 21.55 -7.68 -0.53
CA LEU A 128 20.67 -7.53 0.63
C LEU A 128 21.39 -7.98 1.91
N PRO A 129 20.99 -7.47 3.08
CA PRO A 129 21.56 -7.88 4.37
C PRO A 129 21.35 -9.38 4.65
N SER A 130 22.25 -9.95 5.46
CA SER A 130 22.09 -11.33 5.98
C SER A 130 20.87 -11.45 6.88
N ARG A 131 20.28 -12.65 6.96
CA ARG A 131 19.20 -13.01 7.91
C ARG A 131 19.51 -12.66 9.37
N ASP A 132 20.80 -12.63 9.72
CA ASP A 132 21.25 -12.37 11.09
C ASP A 132 20.83 -10.99 11.63
N ILE A 133 20.64 -9.99 10.75
CA ILE A 133 20.21 -8.65 11.21
C ILE A 133 18.80 -8.68 11.82
N TYR A 134 17.99 -9.67 11.43
CA TYR A 134 16.62 -9.83 11.90
C TYR A 134 16.51 -10.72 13.16
N ALA A 135 17.60 -11.38 13.57
CA ALA A 135 17.57 -12.40 14.61
C ALA A 135 17.09 -11.87 15.97
N ALA A 136 17.36 -10.60 16.31
CA ALA A 136 16.92 -10.01 17.57
C ALA A 136 15.39 -9.88 17.67
N LEU A 137 14.70 -9.66 16.56
CA LEU A 137 13.24 -9.51 16.49
C LEU A 137 12.54 -10.88 16.63
N LYS A 138 13.21 -11.95 16.21
CA LYS A 138 12.73 -13.34 16.30
C LYS A 138 12.79 -13.92 17.72
N LYS A 139 13.50 -13.27 18.65
CA LYS A 139 13.61 -13.72 20.05
C LYS A 139 12.46 -13.26 20.94
N GLY A 140 11.53 -12.46 20.41
CA GLY A 140 10.44 -11.86 21.19
C GLY A 140 10.92 -10.72 22.09
N SER A 141 10.00 -10.17 22.88
CA SER A 141 10.23 -9.04 23.80
C SER A 141 10.43 -9.45 25.26
N GLY A 142 10.49 -10.76 25.55
CA GLY A 142 10.56 -11.27 26.92
C GLY A 142 9.29 -10.94 27.69
N THR A 143 9.38 -10.10 28.72
CA THR A 143 8.23 -9.64 29.51
C THR A 143 7.78 -8.21 29.18
N GLN A 144 8.48 -7.52 28.27
CA GLN A 144 8.13 -6.16 27.88
C GLN A 144 7.01 -6.17 26.85
N GLU A 145 6.02 -5.31 27.02
CA GLU A 145 4.99 -5.09 26.01
C GLU A 145 5.54 -4.14 24.94
N VAL A 146 5.40 -4.54 23.67
CA VAL A 146 5.93 -3.80 22.53
C VAL A 146 4.87 -3.80 21.44
N ALA A 147 4.55 -2.62 20.91
CA ALA A 147 3.62 -2.48 19.80
C ALA A 147 4.29 -2.88 18.47
N THR A 148 3.50 -3.37 17.50
CA THR A 148 4.02 -3.75 16.18
C THR A 148 4.62 -2.57 15.41
N THR A 149 4.16 -1.34 15.67
CA THR A 149 4.82 -0.11 15.16
C THR A 149 6.26 -0.01 15.67
N MET A 150 6.49 -0.19 16.97
CA MET A 150 7.83 -0.15 17.57
C MET A 150 8.72 -1.29 17.05
N ALA A 151 8.15 -2.50 16.89
CA ALA A 151 8.86 -3.62 16.30
C ALA A 151 9.30 -3.31 14.86
N THR A 152 8.43 -2.69 14.05
CA THR A 152 8.73 -2.28 12.67
C THR A 152 9.85 -1.24 12.60
N VAL A 153 9.79 -0.21 13.43
CA VAL A 153 10.86 0.80 13.55
C VAL A 153 12.17 0.15 13.96
N ARG A 154 12.15 -0.81 14.89
CA ARG A 154 13.36 -1.55 15.27
C ARG A 154 13.91 -2.39 14.12
N THR A 155 13.05 -3.08 13.37
CA THR A 155 13.45 -3.86 12.17
C THR A 155 14.17 -2.97 11.16
N PHE A 156 13.58 -1.82 10.78
CA PHE A 156 14.23 -0.93 9.82
C PHE A 156 15.48 -0.24 10.39
N LYS A 157 15.57 -0.03 11.70
CA LYS A 157 16.79 0.44 12.36
C LYS A 157 17.95 -0.54 12.21
N GLU A 158 17.69 -1.85 12.24
CA GLU A 158 18.71 -2.87 11.96
C GLU A 158 19.07 -2.89 10.47
N VAL A 159 18.10 -2.76 9.56
CA VAL A 159 18.35 -2.65 8.10
C VAL A 159 19.20 -1.41 7.78
N LEU A 160 18.95 -0.28 8.44
CA LEU A 160 19.71 0.97 8.27
C LEU A 160 21.19 0.84 8.63
N ARG A 161 21.59 -0.18 9.42
CA ARG A 161 23.00 -0.43 9.76
C ARG A 161 23.76 -1.14 8.64
N ASP A 162 23.05 -1.74 7.68
CA ASP A 162 23.71 -2.37 6.54
C ASP A 162 24.40 -1.31 5.67
N LYS A 163 25.64 -1.61 5.25
CA LYS A 163 26.49 -0.64 4.55
C LYS A 163 26.05 -0.37 3.11
N GLU A 164 25.29 -1.27 2.50
CA GLU A 164 24.86 -1.16 1.11
C GLU A 164 23.41 -0.70 1.00
N VAL A 165 22.54 -1.24 1.85
CA VAL A 165 21.12 -0.92 1.89
C VAL A 165 20.82 0.33 2.71
N GLY A 166 21.51 0.53 3.85
CA GLY A 166 21.25 1.65 4.76
C GLY A 166 21.27 3.04 4.09
N PRO A 167 22.28 3.38 3.28
CA PRO A 167 22.32 4.65 2.54
C PRO A 167 21.23 4.82 1.47
N ARG A 168 20.48 3.76 1.14
CA ARG A 168 19.42 3.75 0.13
C ARG A 168 18.03 3.87 0.73
N ILE A 169 17.90 3.69 2.04
CA ILE A 169 16.65 3.84 2.75
C ILE A 169 16.27 5.33 2.77
N VAL A 170 15.04 5.64 2.37
CA VAL A 170 14.46 6.99 2.39
C VAL A 170 13.25 6.99 3.32
N PRO A 171 13.40 7.34 4.61
CA PRO A 171 12.27 7.51 5.50
C PRO A 171 11.44 8.73 5.10
N ILE A 172 10.12 8.57 4.98
CA ILE A 172 9.18 9.62 4.60
C ILE A 172 8.10 9.70 5.69
N ILE A 173 7.90 10.90 6.24
CA ILE A 173 6.96 11.13 7.35
C ILE A 173 6.12 12.39 7.05
N PRO A 174 4.78 12.30 7.12
CA PRO A 174 3.91 13.45 7.03
C PRO A 174 3.67 14.01 8.44
N ASP A 175 4.64 14.77 8.97
CA ASP A 175 4.60 15.39 10.31
C ASP A 175 4.85 14.42 11.49
N GLU A 176 3.97 13.46 11.71
CA GLU A 176 3.84 12.73 12.99
C GLU A 176 4.91 11.65 13.27
N ALA A 177 6.16 12.05 13.48
CA ALA A 177 7.27 11.12 13.71
C ALA A 177 7.27 10.47 15.10
N ARG A 178 6.90 11.22 16.15
CA ARG A 178 6.94 10.76 17.56
C ARG A 178 5.89 9.69 17.82
N THR A 179 4.68 9.89 17.29
CA THR A 179 3.57 8.93 17.34
C THR A 179 3.99 7.54 16.85
N PHE A 180 4.90 7.48 15.87
CA PHE A 180 5.38 6.22 15.32
C PHE A 180 6.70 5.70 15.93
N GLY A 181 7.27 6.37 16.93
CA GLY A 181 8.55 6.01 17.56
C GLY A 181 9.78 6.28 16.66
N MET A 182 9.62 7.11 15.63
CA MET A 182 10.68 7.46 14.67
C MET A 182 11.65 8.50 15.21
N ASP A 183 11.34 9.13 16.34
CA ASP A 183 12.21 10.10 17.02
C ASP A 183 13.56 9.48 17.42
N SER A 184 13.58 8.17 17.68
CA SER A 184 14.79 7.39 17.90
C SER A 184 15.77 7.36 16.71
N TRP A 185 15.35 7.82 15.53
CA TRP A 185 16.18 7.93 14.33
C TRP A 185 16.74 9.33 14.10
N PHE A 186 16.13 10.37 14.70
CA PHE A 186 16.54 11.76 14.46
C PHE A 186 18.02 12.03 14.74
N PRO A 187 18.62 11.56 15.85
CA PRO A 187 20.03 11.85 16.13
C PRO A 187 20.98 11.30 15.08
N SER A 188 20.66 10.13 14.49
CA SER A 188 21.49 9.46 13.49
C SER A 188 21.21 9.91 12.06
N LEU A 189 19.93 10.05 11.70
CA LEU A 189 19.52 10.28 10.30
C LEU A 189 19.31 11.75 9.98
N LYS A 190 18.86 12.55 10.96
CA LYS A 190 18.45 13.95 10.81
C LYS A 190 17.34 14.13 9.75
N ILE A 191 16.64 15.25 9.83
CA ILE A 191 15.65 15.67 8.83
C ILE A 191 16.38 16.39 7.70
N TYR A 192 16.07 16.04 6.46
CA TYR A 192 16.60 16.74 5.30
C TYR A 192 16.02 18.16 5.23
N ASN A 193 16.89 19.17 5.31
CA ASN A 193 16.55 20.55 5.00
C ASN A 193 17.70 21.16 4.20
N ARG A 194 17.40 21.60 2.98
CA ARG A 194 18.37 22.25 2.07
C ARG A 194 19.06 23.49 2.62
N ASN A 195 18.54 24.09 3.70
CA ASN A 195 19.12 25.27 4.34
C ASN A 195 19.73 24.94 5.72
N GLY A 196 19.70 23.68 6.14
CA GLY A 196 20.06 23.24 7.49
C GLY A 196 19.10 23.75 8.58
N GLN A 197 19.47 23.54 9.84
CA GLN A 197 18.71 24.01 11.00
C GLN A 197 18.91 25.53 11.19
N LEU A 198 17.85 26.31 10.99
CA LEU A 198 17.87 27.79 11.12
C LEU A 198 17.21 28.32 12.40
N TYR A 199 16.74 27.44 13.28
CA TYR A 199 15.98 27.78 14.49
C TYR A 199 16.21 26.76 15.61
N THR A 200 15.91 27.12 16.85
CA THR A 200 15.93 26.17 17.98
C THR A 200 14.70 25.28 17.93
N ALA A 201 14.89 23.97 17.87
CA ALA A 201 13.79 23.00 17.87
C ALA A 201 12.96 23.09 19.17
N VAL A 202 11.65 22.88 19.08
CA VAL A 202 10.74 22.92 20.24
C VAL A 202 11.08 21.86 21.29
N ASP A 203 11.70 20.76 20.85
CA ASP A 203 12.11 19.64 21.66
C ASP A 203 13.62 19.64 21.94
N ALA A 204 14.32 20.77 21.76
CA ALA A 204 15.78 20.86 21.87
C ALA A 204 16.34 20.37 23.22
N ASP A 205 15.52 20.40 24.29
CA ASP A 205 15.87 19.93 25.63
C ASP A 205 15.65 18.41 25.82
N LEU A 206 15.01 17.73 24.86
CA LEU A 206 14.79 16.29 24.89
C LEU A 206 16.01 15.52 24.32
N MET A 207 16.28 14.33 24.87
CA MET A 207 17.39 13.48 24.41
C MET A 207 17.27 13.08 22.93
N LEU A 208 16.05 12.95 22.43
CA LEU A 208 15.71 12.59 21.05
C LEU A 208 15.20 13.81 20.26
N ALA A 209 15.72 15.00 20.55
CA ALA A 209 15.40 16.21 19.80
C ALA A 209 15.67 16.04 18.31
N TYR A 210 14.77 16.55 17.46
CA TYR A 210 15.06 16.53 16.03
C TYR A 210 16.16 17.52 15.65
N LYS A 211 16.84 17.21 14.54
CA LYS A 211 17.84 18.09 13.93
C LYS A 211 17.67 18.07 12.42
N GLU A 212 17.71 19.25 11.82
CA GLU A 212 17.69 19.44 10.38
C GLU A 212 19.12 19.55 9.82
N SER A 213 19.33 19.05 8.61
CA SER A 213 20.62 19.06 7.93
C SER A 213 20.48 18.97 6.42
N GLU A 214 21.39 19.62 5.70
CA GLU A 214 21.49 19.52 4.23
C GLU A 214 21.82 18.10 3.75
N VAL A 215 22.34 17.25 4.64
CA VAL A 215 22.62 15.83 4.40
C VAL A 215 21.74 14.92 5.27
N GLY A 216 20.61 15.44 5.75
CA GLY A 216 19.62 14.64 6.47
C GLY A 216 19.02 13.56 5.57
N HIS A 217 18.64 12.43 6.15
CA HIS A 217 18.08 11.29 5.43
C HIS A 217 16.54 11.28 5.45
N ILE A 218 15.91 11.82 6.49
CA ILE A 218 14.45 11.76 6.67
C ILE A 218 13.80 12.87 5.83
N LEU A 219 12.85 12.50 4.97
CA LEU A 219 11.96 13.43 4.29
C LEU A 219 10.75 13.71 5.18
N HIS A 220 10.72 14.91 5.75
CA HIS A 220 9.61 15.39 6.56
C HIS A 220 8.73 16.33 5.72
N GLU A 221 7.58 15.83 5.28
CA GLU A 221 6.73 16.52 4.30
C GLU A 221 5.69 17.46 4.94
N GLY A 222 5.61 17.46 6.28
CA GLY A 222 4.52 18.10 7.04
C GLY A 222 3.18 17.40 6.80
N ILE A 223 2.06 18.06 7.11
CA ILE A 223 0.70 17.50 6.95
C ILE A 223 0.32 17.46 5.45
N ASN A 224 0.90 16.51 4.73
CA ASN A 224 0.80 16.42 3.28
C ASN A 224 1.01 14.99 2.77
N GLU A 225 0.04 14.11 2.99
CA GLU A 225 0.11 12.72 2.52
C GLU A 225 0.27 12.63 0.99
N ALA A 226 -0.37 13.54 0.24
CA ALA A 226 -0.23 13.58 -1.22
C ALA A 226 1.21 13.91 -1.65
N GLY A 227 1.87 14.84 -0.95
CA GLY A 227 3.30 15.14 -1.13
C GLY A 227 4.18 13.95 -0.77
N SER A 228 3.90 13.28 0.35
CA SER A 228 4.60 12.06 0.76
C SER A 228 4.47 10.92 -0.27
N VAL A 229 3.30 10.75 -0.89
CA VAL A 229 3.12 9.80 -2.01
C VAL A 229 3.96 10.23 -3.22
N GLY A 230 4.04 11.52 -3.53
CA GLY A 230 4.94 12.04 -4.57
C GLY A 230 6.41 11.69 -4.30
N SER A 231 6.88 11.89 -3.07
CA SER A 231 8.24 11.51 -2.64
C SER A 231 8.45 10.00 -2.65
N PHE A 232 7.45 9.22 -2.24
CA PHE A 232 7.47 7.75 -2.28
C PHE A 232 7.62 7.23 -3.72
N ILE A 233 6.85 7.79 -4.67
CA ILE A 233 6.95 7.46 -6.09
C ILE A 233 8.32 7.83 -6.65
N ALA A 234 8.81 9.04 -6.37
CA ALA A 234 10.09 9.50 -6.89
C ALA A 234 11.25 8.61 -6.42
N ALA A 235 11.31 8.31 -5.12
CA ALA A 235 12.32 7.43 -4.56
C ALA A 235 12.16 5.98 -5.07
N GLY A 236 10.95 5.43 -5.01
CA GLY A 236 10.69 4.02 -5.35
C GLY A 236 10.77 3.71 -6.84
N THR A 237 10.84 4.72 -7.72
CA THR A 237 11.08 4.57 -9.17
C THR A 237 12.50 4.98 -9.59
N SER A 238 13.33 5.45 -8.64
CA SER A 238 14.70 5.90 -8.90
C SER A 238 15.58 4.81 -9.53
N TYR A 239 15.28 3.52 -9.25
CA TYR A 239 15.96 2.39 -9.87
C TYR A 239 15.87 2.39 -11.41
N ALA A 240 14.79 2.94 -11.99
CA ALA A 240 14.59 3.02 -13.43
C ALA A 240 14.95 4.41 -13.97
N THR A 241 14.48 5.46 -13.30
CA THR A 241 14.65 6.86 -13.71
C THR A 241 16.12 7.29 -13.65
N HIS A 242 16.79 6.98 -12.54
CA HIS A 242 18.17 7.39 -12.26
C HIS A 242 19.17 6.23 -12.31
N ASN A 243 18.70 5.00 -12.49
CA ASN A 243 19.52 3.78 -12.35
C ASN A 243 20.13 3.63 -10.95
N GLU A 244 19.48 4.22 -9.94
CA GLU A 244 19.92 4.23 -8.55
C GLU A 244 18.78 3.73 -7.66
N PRO A 245 18.80 2.45 -7.25
CA PRO A 245 17.74 1.90 -6.39
C PRO A 245 17.71 2.58 -5.03
N MET A 246 16.59 3.24 -4.72
CA MET A 246 16.27 3.81 -3.42
C MET A 246 15.06 3.08 -2.86
N ILE A 247 15.01 2.94 -1.53
CA ILE A 247 14.01 2.15 -0.82
C ILE A 247 13.22 3.11 0.08
N PRO A 248 12.10 3.67 -0.41
CA PRO A 248 11.28 4.53 0.42
C PRO A 248 10.53 3.72 1.47
N ILE A 249 10.51 4.27 2.69
CA ILE A 249 9.71 3.81 3.82
C ILE A 249 8.80 4.97 4.20
N TYR A 250 7.55 4.91 3.77
CA TYR A 250 6.56 5.94 4.05
C TYR A 250 5.62 5.45 5.16
N ILE A 251 5.71 6.07 6.34
CA ILE A 251 4.88 5.76 7.51
C ILE A 251 3.88 6.89 7.79
N PHE A 252 2.63 6.53 8.03
CA PHE A 252 1.52 7.46 8.18
C PHE A 252 0.37 6.80 8.95
N TYR A 253 -0.59 7.58 9.45
CA TYR A 253 -1.85 7.04 9.98
C TYR A 253 -2.58 6.27 8.88
N SER A 254 -2.76 4.96 9.04
CA SER A 254 -3.34 4.04 8.05
C SER A 254 -4.57 4.59 7.31
N MET A 255 -5.48 5.25 8.03
CA MET A 255 -6.67 5.94 7.51
C MET A 255 -6.38 6.95 6.37
N PHE A 256 -5.22 7.61 6.40
CA PHE A 256 -4.83 8.64 5.42
C PHE A 256 -3.94 8.09 4.30
N GLY A 257 -3.83 6.76 4.18
CA GLY A 257 -3.23 6.10 3.02
C GLY A 257 -4.21 6.01 1.86
N PHE A 258 -4.67 4.80 1.57
CA PHE A 258 -5.52 4.51 0.42
C PHE A 258 -6.81 5.34 0.36
N GLN A 259 -7.45 5.65 1.49
CA GLN A 259 -8.66 6.47 1.50
C GLN A 259 -8.39 7.91 1.04
N ARG A 260 -7.24 8.50 1.41
CA ARG A 260 -6.93 9.91 1.12
C ARG A 260 -6.15 10.09 -0.18
N THR A 261 -5.26 9.15 -0.50
CA THR A 261 -4.28 9.28 -1.59
C THR A 261 -4.31 8.10 -2.59
N GLY A 262 -5.42 7.36 -2.64
CA GLY A 262 -5.56 6.14 -3.46
C GLY A 262 -5.21 6.29 -4.94
N ASP A 263 -5.57 7.40 -5.59
CA ASP A 263 -5.20 7.66 -7.00
C ASP A 263 -3.68 7.84 -7.18
N GLY A 264 -3.00 8.48 -6.21
CA GLY A 264 -1.54 8.57 -6.19
C GLY A 264 -0.88 7.20 -6.00
N LEU A 265 -1.44 6.35 -5.14
CA LEU A 265 -0.96 4.97 -4.97
C LEU A 265 -1.25 4.08 -6.18
N TRP A 266 -2.31 4.38 -6.95
CA TRP A 266 -2.56 3.77 -8.24
C TRP A 266 -1.52 4.20 -9.28
N ALA A 267 -1.20 5.50 -9.34
CA ALA A 267 -0.11 6.02 -10.19
C ALA A 267 1.26 5.42 -9.81
N ALA A 268 1.49 5.16 -8.52
CA ALA A 268 2.69 4.46 -8.06
C ALA A 268 2.79 3.04 -8.65
N ALA A 269 1.67 2.30 -8.70
CA ALA A 269 1.63 1.00 -9.36
C ALA A 269 1.92 1.10 -10.86
N ASP A 270 1.30 2.06 -11.56
CA ASP A 270 1.52 2.29 -12.99
C ASP A 270 2.98 2.65 -13.32
N GLN A 271 3.63 3.44 -12.45
CA GLN A 271 5.05 3.75 -12.58
C GLN A 271 5.99 2.62 -12.10
N MET A 272 5.44 1.51 -11.59
CA MET A 272 6.17 0.35 -11.07
C MET A 272 7.06 0.73 -9.88
N THR A 273 6.52 1.54 -8.97
CA THR A 273 7.18 1.94 -7.72
C THR A 273 7.45 0.74 -6.82
N ARG A 274 8.60 0.76 -6.15
CA ARG A 274 9.05 -0.25 -5.20
C ARG A 274 9.37 0.41 -3.85
N GLY A 275 8.84 -0.13 -2.76
CA GLY A 275 9.04 0.43 -1.43
C GLY A 275 8.07 -0.12 -0.38
N PHE A 276 8.11 0.47 0.81
CA PHE A 276 7.27 0.10 1.94
C PHE A 276 6.34 1.26 2.34
N LEU A 277 5.05 1.00 2.32
CA LEU A 277 4.01 1.81 2.95
C LEU A 277 3.69 1.19 4.31
N LEU A 278 3.82 1.97 5.38
CA LEU A 278 3.53 1.54 6.74
C LEU A 278 2.29 2.27 7.23
N GLY A 279 1.15 1.57 7.23
CA GLY A 279 -0.10 2.07 7.79
C GLY A 279 -0.06 1.93 9.29
N ALA A 280 0.50 2.93 9.97
CA ALA A 280 0.59 2.96 11.41
C ALA A 280 -0.76 3.30 12.06
N THR A 281 -0.83 3.04 13.37
CA THR A 281 -2.04 3.24 14.18
C THR A 281 -3.29 2.62 13.53
N ALA A 282 -3.10 1.47 12.87
CA ALA A 282 -4.14 0.70 12.20
C ALA A 282 -5.15 0.13 13.18
N GLY A 283 -6.31 -0.29 12.65
CA GLY A 283 -7.35 -0.97 13.41
C GLY A 283 -8.43 -0.03 13.96
N ARG A 284 -9.69 -0.42 13.77
CA ARG A 284 -10.86 0.38 14.19
C ARG A 284 -10.91 0.56 15.70
N THR A 285 -10.51 -0.46 16.47
CA THR A 285 -10.60 -0.46 17.94
C THR A 285 -9.28 -0.14 18.61
N THR A 286 -8.19 0.02 17.84
CA THR A 286 -6.85 0.25 18.40
C THR A 286 -6.60 1.74 18.69
N LEU A 287 -7.00 2.62 17.77
CA LEU A 287 -6.85 4.08 17.88
C LEU A 287 -8.19 4.76 18.23
N THR A 288 -8.88 4.23 19.24
CA THR A 288 -10.25 4.66 19.57
C THR A 288 -10.31 6.11 20.02
N GLY A 289 -9.36 6.61 20.81
CA GLY A 289 -9.35 7.99 21.33
C GLY A 289 -9.55 9.08 20.26
N GLU A 290 -8.99 8.86 19.06
CA GLU A 290 -9.04 9.79 17.92
C GLU A 290 -10.39 9.80 17.17
N GLY A 291 -11.22 8.78 17.38
CA GLY A 291 -12.60 8.72 16.89
C GLY A 291 -12.75 8.49 15.37
N LEU A 292 -13.89 8.95 14.86
CA LEU A 292 -14.47 8.52 13.57
C LEU A 292 -13.54 8.63 12.36
N GLN A 293 -12.79 9.74 12.25
CA GLN A 293 -11.95 10.02 11.08
C GLN A 293 -10.54 9.42 11.14
N HIS A 294 -10.22 8.67 12.20
CA HIS A 294 -8.89 8.08 12.41
C HIS A 294 -8.93 6.56 12.60
N ALA A 295 -9.97 6.05 13.25
CA ALA A 295 -10.18 4.63 13.50
C ALA A 295 -10.32 3.86 12.18
N ASP A 296 -9.24 3.25 11.68
CA ASP A 296 -9.22 2.57 10.38
C ASP A 296 -9.53 1.08 10.50
N GLY A 297 -10.67 0.68 9.93
CA GLY A 297 -11.05 -0.72 9.76
C GLY A 297 -11.36 -1.08 8.31
N HIS A 298 -10.75 -0.42 7.32
CA HIS A 298 -11.05 -0.74 5.90
C HIS A 298 -9.92 -0.50 4.89
N SER A 299 -8.77 0.08 5.26
CA SER A 299 -7.68 0.33 4.30
C SER A 299 -7.14 -0.93 3.61
N LEU A 300 -7.10 -2.09 4.27
CA LEU A 300 -6.74 -3.37 3.63
C LEU A 300 -7.69 -3.74 2.49
N LEU A 301 -8.98 -3.43 2.62
CA LEU A 301 -9.95 -3.66 1.55
C LEU A 301 -9.71 -2.71 0.37
N LEU A 302 -9.44 -1.43 0.64
CA LEU A 302 -9.09 -0.47 -0.41
C LEU A 302 -7.79 -0.87 -1.13
N ALA A 303 -6.77 -1.29 -0.38
CA ALA A 303 -5.50 -1.76 -0.88
C ALA A 303 -5.65 -2.97 -1.81
N SER A 304 -6.61 -3.86 -1.54
CA SER A 304 -6.87 -5.07 -2.35
C SER A 304 -7.19 -4.76 -3.82
N THR A 305 -7.70 -3.56 -4.11
CA THR A 305 -8.04 -3.12 -5.47
C THR A 305 -6.82 -2.89 -6.35
N ASN A 306 -5.65 -2.62 -5.76
CA ASN A 306 -4.42 -2.30 -6.48
C ASN A 306 -3.56 -3.57 -6.66
N PRO A 307 -3.30 -4.02 -7.91
CA PRO A 307 -2.61 -5.28 -8.18
C PRO A 307 -1.11 -5.27 -7.82
N ALA A 308 -0.49 -4.10 -7.65
CA ALA A 308 0.94 -4.00 -7.29
C ALA A 308 1.18 -3.96 -5.78
N VAL A 309 0.13 -3.82 -4.97
CA VAL A 309 0.24 -3.74 -3.51
C VAL A 309 0.28 -5.13 -2.92
N VAL A 310 1.35 -5.51 -2.24
CA VAL A 310 1.39 -6.72 -1.40
C VAL A 310 1.08 -6.30 0.04
N ALA A 311 -0.12 -6.62 0.54
CA ALA A 311 -0.62 -6.14 1.82
C ALA A 311 -0.47 -7.19 2.94
N TYR A 312 0.04 -6.80 4.10
CA TYR A 312 0.15 -7.65 5.29
C TYR A 312 -0.41 -6.95 6.54
N ASP A 313 -0.98 -7.76 7.43
CA ASP A 313 -1.54 -7.38 8.72
C ASP A 313 -0.95 -8.21 9.88
N PRO A 314 0.37 -8.06 10.14
CA PRO A 314 1.08 -8.89 11.11
C PRO A 314 0.63 -8.62 12.55
N ALA A 315 0.52 -9.70 13.32
CA ALA A 315 0.29 -9.68 14.76
C ALA A 315 1.61 -9.65 15.55
N PHE A 316 2.72 -10.16 15.01
CA PHE A 316 3.94 -10.37 15.80
C PHE A 316 5.21 -9.76 15.19
N ALA A 317 6.15 -9.39 16.06
CA ALA A 317 7.44 -8.81 15.68
C ALA A 317 8.27 -9.70 14.73
N TYR A 318 8.24 -11.02 14.91
CA TYR A 318 8.95 -11.93 14.02
C TYR A 318 8.30 -12.03 12.63
N GLU A 319 6.98 -11.93 12.53
CA GLU A 319 6.28 -11.90 11.23
C GLU A 319 6.74 -10.68 10.43
N ILE A 320 6.80 -9.50 11.07
CA ILE A 320 7.31 -8.26 10.46
C ILE A 320 8.73 -8.47 9.93
N ALA A 321 9.59 -9.16 10.68
CA ALA A 321 10.95 -9.45 10.23
C ALA A 321 10.99 -10.28 8.94
N TYR A 322 10.18 -11.35 8.85
CA TYR A 322 10.05 -12.14 7.62
C TYR A 322 9.46 -11.35 6.45
N ILE A 323 8.42 -10.55 6.71
CA ILE A 323 7.75 -9.74 5.68
C ILE A 323 8.70 -8.68 5.10
N VAL A 324 9.46 -7.99 5.96
CA VAL A 324 10.45 -6.99 5.51
C VAL A 324 11.61 -7.65 4.76
N GLU A 325 12.12 -8.77 5.25
CA GLU A 325 13.16 -9.56 4.56
C GLU A 325 12.69 -9.97 3.15
N SER A 326 11.48 -10.54 3.06
CA SER A 326 10.86 -10.94 1.80
C SER A 326 10.61 -9.76 0.87
N GLY A 327 10.09 -8.63 1.38
CA GLY A 327 9.85 -7.43 0.59
C GLY A 327 11.12 -6.86 -0.02
N LEU A 328 12.22 -6.82 0.73
CA LEU A 328 13.53 -6.41 0.20
C LEU A 328 14.02 -7.38 -0.88
N ALA A 329 13.89 -8.68 -0.66
CA ALA A 329 14.25 -9.72 -1.64
C ALA A 329 13.46 -9.59 -2.94
N ARG A 330 12.13 -9.47 -2.84
CA ARG A 330 11.23 -9.38 -3.99
C ARG A 330 11.39 -8.08 -4.75
N MET A 331 11.61 -6.94 -4.10
CA MET A 331 11.68 -5.64 -4.79
C MET A 331 13.09 -5.26 -5.27
N PHE A 332 14.14 -5.72 -4.60
CA PHE A 332 15.52 -5.24 -4.83
C PHE A 332 16.56 -6.35 -4.97
N GLY A 333 16.15 -7.62 -4.90
CA GLY A 333 17.03 -8.78 -5.11
C GLY A 333 17.38 -9.03 -6.58
N GLN A 334 17.73 -10.28 -6.89
CA GLN A 334 18.24 -10.68 -8.22
C GLN A 334 17.19 -10.61 -9.33
N ASP A 335 15.94 -10.97 -9.01
CA ASP A 335 14.80 -10.88 -9.93
C ASP A 335 13.73 -9.97 -9.32
N PRO A 336 13.88 -8.64 -9.47
CA PRO A 336 13.07 -7.72 -8.72
C PRO A 336 11.68 -7.51 -9.34
N GLU A 337 10.66 -7.83 -8.57
CA GLU A 337 9.25 -7.62 -8.83
C GLU A 337 8.86 -6.13 -8.81
N ASN A 338 7.85 -5.78 -9.59
CA ASN A 338 7.28 -4.44 -9.65
C ASN A 338 6.08 -4.33 -8.71
N VAL A 339 6.36 -4.49 -7.42
CA VAL A 339 5.39 -4.42 -6.33
C VAL A 339 5.87 -3.45 -5.26
N PHE A 340 4.96 -2.99 -4.43
CA PHE A 340 5.29 -2.32 -3.18
C PHE A 340 4.48 -2.92 -2.03
N PHE A 341 5.05 -2.88 -0.84
CA PHE A 341 4.48 -3.54 0.33
C PHE A 341 3.65 -2.54 1.13
N TYR A 342 2.46 -2.96 1.56
CA TYR A 342 1.65 -2.24 2.54
C TYR A 342 1.58 -3.08 3.82
N ILE A 343 2.12 -2.56 4.92
CA ILE A 343 2.15 -3.28 6.20
C ILE A 343 1.38 -2.43 7.21
N THR A 344 0.29 -2.97 7.74
CA THR A 344 -0.46 -2.34 8.83
C THR A 344 0.22 -2.63 10.16
N VAL A 345 0.39 -1.60 10.97
CA VAL A 345 1.08 -1.68 12.27
C VAL A 345 0.32 -0.90 13.32
N TYR A 346 0.38 -1.39 14.55
CA TYR A 346 -0.51 -1.00 15.63
C TYR A 346 0.26 -0.27 16.74
N ASN A 347 -0.42 0.60 17.48
CA ASN A 347 0.14 1.31 18.64
C ASN A 347 -0.17 0.63 19.98
N GLU A 348 -1.01 -0.41 19.99
CA GLU A 348 -1.25 -1.19 21.21
C GLU A 348 -0.04 -2.09 21.53
N PRO A 349 0.56 -1.94 22.72
CA PRO A 349 1.63 -2.80 23.15
C PRO A 349 1.06 -4.10 23.76
N TYR A 350 1.68 -5.23 23.42
CA TYR A 350 1.50 -6.51 24.09
C TYR A 350 2.81 -7.29 24.03
N VAL A 351 2.92 -8.36 24.81
CA VAL A 351 4.11 -9.21 24.80
C VAL A 351 4.28 -9.83 23.42
N GLN A 352 5.42 -9.55 22.79
CA GLN A 352 5.78 -10.10 21.49
C GLN A 352 6.45 -11.47 21.72
N PRO A 353 5.82 -12.58 21.31
CA PRO A 353 6.37 -13.91 21.52
C PRO A 353 7.65 -14.13 20.68
N PRO A 354 8.53 -15.05 21.08
CA PRO A 354 9.56 -15.55 20.19
C PRO A 354 8.91 -16.26 18.99
N GLU A 355 9.71 -16.42 17.94
CA GLU A 355 9.40 -17.33 16.85
C GLU A 355 9.03 -18.72 17.42
N PRO A 356 7.88 -19.33 17.04
CA PRO A 356 7.49 -20.62 17.58
C PRO A 356 8.38 -21.76 17.08
N ASP A 357 8.61 -22.76 17.93
CA ASP A 357 9.31 -23.98 17.52
C ASP A 357 8.51 -24.71 16.43
N ASN A 358 9.17 -25.08 15.32
CA ASN A 358 8.59 -25.83 14.20
C ASN A 358 7.42 -25.16 13.47
N PHE A 359 7.29 -23.82 13.50
CA PHE A 359 6.34 -23.11 12.62
C PHE A 359 6.86 -23.03 11.17
N ASP A 360 5.96 -22.75 10.21
CA ASP A 360 6.29 -22.59 8.80
C ASP A 360 6.50 -21.11 8.43
N PRO A 361 7.75 -20.65 8.18
CA PRO A 361 8.01 -19.27 7.75
C PRO A 361 7.40 -18.95 6.38
N GLU A 362 7.19 -19.95 5.52
CA GLU A 362 6.54 -19.73 4.23
C GLU A 362 5.05 -19.41 4.45
N GLY A 363 4.40 -20.03 5.43
CA GLY A 363 3.03 -19.71 5.81
C GLY A 363 2.82 -18.25 6.22
N VAL A 364 3.80 -17.64 6.92
CA VAL A 364 3.81 -16.19 7.21
C VAL A 364 3.78 -15.37 5.92
N LEU A 365 4.55 -15.76 4.90
CA LEU A 365 4.64 -15.01 3.65
C LEU A 365 3.43 -15.27 2.74
N ARG A 366 2.87 -16.48 2.77
CA ARG A 366 1.67 -16.86 2.00
C ARG A 366 0.37 -16.36 2.62
N GLY A 367 0.39 -15.90 3.88
CA GLY A 367 -0.70 -15.18 4.51
C GLY A 367 -1.41 -15.90 5.65
N LEU A 368 -1.04 -17.15 5.98
CA LEU A 368 -1.69 -17.97 7.00
C LEU A 368 -0.75 -19.05 7.55
N TYR A 369 -0.68 -19.18 8.87
CA TYR A 369 -0.09 -20.35 9.53
C TYR A 369 -0.74 -20.62 10.89
N ARG A 370 -0.65 -21.87 11.35
CA ARG A 370 -1.17 -22.26 12.66
C ARG A 370 -0.19 -21.82 13.74
N TYR A 371 -0.61 -20.86 14.56
CA TYR A 371 0.23 -20.31 15.63
C TYR A 371 0.08 -21.12 16.92
N HIS A 372 -1.16 -21.46 17.30
CA HIS A 372 -1.46 -22.22 18.51
C HIS A 372 -2.21 -23.51 18.15
N VAL A 373 -1.75 -24.62 18.70
CA VAL A 373 -2.41 -25.93 18.61
C VAL A 373 -3.03 -26.21 19.96
N ALA A 374 -4.35 -26.41 20.02
CA ALA A 374 -5.01 -26.85 21.24
C ALA A 374 -4.52 -28.25 21.60
N THR A 375 -4.12 -28.42 22.86
CA THR A 375 -3.60 -29.71 23.39
C THR A 375 -4.60 -30.40 24.30
N GLU A 376 -5.65 -29.67 24.68
CA GLU A 376 -6.72 -30.10 25.55
C GLU A 376 -7.58 -31.17 24.87
N GLN A 377 -7.91 -32.23 25.63
CA GLN A 377 -8.83 -33.27 25.17
C GLN A 377 -10.26 -32.81 25.46
N ARG A 378 -10.94 -32.32 24.43
CA ARG A 378 -12.30 -31.76 24.47
C ARG A 378 -13.21 -32.47 23.47
N ALA A 379 -14.51 -32.49 23.75
CA ALA A 379 -15.47 -33.16 22.85
C ALA A 379 -15.56 -32.47 21.49
N ASN A 380 -15.46 -31.14 21.48
CA ASN A 380 -15.61 -30.32 20.28
C ASN A 380 -14.28 -29.67 19.88
N LYS A 381 -14.12 -29.41 18.58
CA LYS A 381 -12.98 -28.68 18.04
C LYS A 381 -13.44 -27.50 17.21
N ALA A 382 -12.64 -26.45 17.16
CA ALA A 382 -12.89 -25.27 16.34
C ALA A 382 -11.58 -24.60 15.89
N GLN A 383 -11.68 -23.65 14.97
CA GLN A 383 -10.55 -22.90 14.45
C GLN A 383 -10.82 -21.40 14.58
N ILE A 384 -9.86 -20.64 15.10
CA ILE A 384 -9.92 -19.18 15.16
C ILE A 384 -8.83 -18.60 14.26
N LEU A 385 -9.22 -17.85 13.23
CA LEU A 385 -8.32 -17.11 12.34
C LEU A 385 -8.26 -15.65 12.79
N ALA A 386 -7.11 -15.17 13.23
CA ALA A 386 -6.94 -13.81 13.71
C ALA A 386 -5.79 -13.08 12.99
N SER A 387 -5.94 -11.78 12.75
CA SER A 387 -4.88 -10.91 12.23
C SER A 387 -4.63 -9.70 13.12
N GLY A 388 -3.43 -9.13 13.04
CA GLY A 388 -3.06 -7.93 13.78
C GLY A 388 -3.35 -8.01 15.29
N VAL A 389 -3.92 -6.93 15.83
CA VAL A 389 -4.27 -6.80 17.28
C VAL A 389 -5.41 -7.71 17.73
N ALA A 390 -6.09 -8.44 16.85
CA ALA A 390 -7.10 -9.41 17.28
C ALA A 390 -6.48 -10.67 17.91
N MET A 391 -5.18 -10.89 17.70
CA MET A 391 -4.49 -12.11 18.12
C MET A 391 -4.51 -12.37 19.64
N PRO A 392 -4.25 -11.40 20.54
CA PRO A 392 -4.38 -11.64 21.98
C PRO A 392 -5.78 -12.10 22.39
N ALA A 393 -6.83 -11.45 21.89
CA ALA A 393 -8.21 -11.83 22.18
C ALA A 393 -8.57 -13.22 21.66
N ALA A 394 -8.03 -13.63 20.51
CA ALA A 394 -8.19 -14.98 19.97
C ALA A 394 -7.54 -16.07 20.83
N LEU A 395 -6.35 -15.79 21.37
CA LEU A 395 -5.67 -16.71 22.29
C LEU A 395 -6.43 -16.84 23.61
N ASP A 396 -7.00 -15.75 24.12
CA ASP A 396 -7.82 -15.79 25.34
C ASP A 396 -9.16 -16.48 25.11
N ALA A 397 -9.81 -16.26 23.96
CA ALA A 397 -11.02 -16.99 23.56
C ALA A 397 -10.78 -18.50 23.49
N ALA A 398 -9.64 -18.95 22.93
CA ALA A 398 -9.28 -20.36 22.89
C ALA A 398 -9.14 -20.98 24.30
N LYS A 399 -8.54 -20.25 25.26
CA LYS A 399 -8.45 -20.69 26.66
C LYS A 399 -9.84 -20.78 27.31
N MET A 400 -10.69 -19.78 27.09
CA MET A 400 -12.05 -19.74 27.65
C MET A 400 -12.92 -20.89 27.11
N LEU A 401 -12.85 -21.15 25.79
CA LEU A 401 -13.52 -22.27 25.14
C LEU A 401 -13.13 -23.62 25.77
N ALA A 402 -11.83 -23.82 26.01
CA ALA A 402 -11.34 -25.04 26.62
C ALA A 402 -11.69 -25.14 28.11
N ALA A 403 -11.66 -24.02 28.84
CA ALA A 403 -11.91 -24.02 30.28
C ALA A 403 -13.39 -24.16 30.64
N GLU A 404 -14.28 -23.52 29.89
CA GLU A 404 -15.68 -23.31 30.28
C GLU A 404 -16.68 -24.07 29.38
N TRP A 405 -16.32 -24.39 28.13
CA TRP A 405 -17.31 -24.84 27.12
C TRP A 405 -17.01 -26.17 26.45
N ASP A 406 -15.98 -26.89 26.91
CA ASP A 406 -15.56 -28.18 26.35
C ASP A 406 -15.25 -28.14 24.83
N VAL A 407 -14.59 -27.05 24.39
CA VAL A 407 -14.14 -26.86 23.00
C VAL A 407 -12.63 -26.63 22.96
N ALA A 408 -11.92 -27.41 22.14
CA ALA A 408 -10.49 -27.19 21.85
C ALA A 408 -10.36 -26.36 20.56
N ALA A 409 -9.80 -25.15 20.65
CA ALA A 409 -9.67 -24.25 19.51
C ALA A 409 -8.21 -24.02 19.10
N ASP A 410 -7.86 -24.37 17.86
CA ASP A 410 -6.59 -23.99 17.24
C ASP A 410 -6.67 -22.51 16.82
N VAL A 411 -5.59 -21.75 17.02
CA VAL A 411 -5.50 -20.33 16.62
C VAL A 411 -4.49 -20.17 15.50
N TRP A 412 -4.93 -19.52 14.43
CA TRP A 412 -4.17 -19.29 13.22
C TRP A 412 -3.88 -17.79 13.06
N SER A 413 -2.62 -17.47 12.76
CA SER A 413 -2.24 -16.11 12.40
C SER A 413 -2.44 -15.90 10.91
N VAL A 414 -3.30 -14.94 10.58
CA VAL A 414 -3.59 -14.51 9.21
C VAL A 414 -2.78 -13.25 8.93
N THR A 415 -1.57 -13.43 8.43
CA THR A 415 -0.68 -12.30 8.12
C THR A 415 -1.10 -11.56 6.85
N SER A 416 -1.90 -12.16 5.96
CA SER A 416 -2.42 -11.46 4.78
C SER A 416 -3.72 -12.06 4.23
N TRP A 417 -4.83 -11.36 4.44
CA TRP A 417 -6.12 -11.69 3.80
C TRP A 417 -6.08 -11.51 2.27
N GLY A 418 -5.38 -10.49 1.80
CA GLY A 418 -5.31 -10.13 0.38
C GLY A 418 -4.51 -11.13 -0.46
N GLU A 419 -3.37 -11.62 0.05
CA GLU A 419 -2.57 -12.61 -0.67
C GLU A 419 -3.27 -13.97 -0.75
N LEU A 420 -3.97 -14.38 0.33
CA LEU A 420 -4.82 -15.58 0.31
C LEU A 420 -5.94 -15.48 -0.73
N ASN A 421 -6.58 -14.31 -0.85
CA ASN A 421 -7.58 -14.05 -1.88
C ASN A 421 -6.98 -14.19 -3.28
N ARG A 422 -5.83 -13.54 -3.53
CA ARG A 422 -5.17 -13.58 -4.85
C ARG A 422 -4.75 -14.98 -5.25
N ASP A 423 -4.24 -15.78 -4.32
CA ASP A 423 -3.92 -17.20 -4.55
C ASP A 423 -5.19 -17.99 -4.96
N GLY A 424 -6.28 -17.83 -4.22
CA GLY A 424 -7.57 -18.45 -4.53
C GLY A 424 -8.12 -18.05 -5.91
N VAL A 425 -8.15 -16.75 -6.22
CA VAL A 425 -8.60 -16.23 -7.53
C VAL A 425 -7.71 -16.72 -8.66
N ALA A 426 -6.39 -16.82 -8.44
CA ALA A 426 -5.46 -17.33 -9.45
C ALA A 426 -5.75 -18.80 -9.77
N VAL A 427 -6.02 -19.62 -8.74
CA VAL A 427 -6.42 -21.02 -8.90
C VAL A 427 -7.76 -21.14 -9.64
N ASP A 428 -8.78 -20.38 -9.26
CA ASP A 428 -10.10 -20.44 -9.91
C ASP A 428 -10.04 -19.94 -11.36
N ARG A 429 -9.23 -18.92 -11.64
CA ARG A 429 -8.96 -18.46 -13.01
C ARG A 429 -8.28 -19.55 -13.84
N ALA A 430 -7.34 -20.30 -13.26
CA ALA A 430 -6.70 -21.41 -13.94
C ALA A 430 -7.72 -22.52 -14.25
N ARG A 431 -8.59 -22.88 -13.30
CA ARG A 431 -9.70 -23.83 -13.50
C ARG A 431 -10.62 -23.41 -14.65
N LEU A 432 -11.01 -22.14 -14.66
CA LEU A 432 -11.90 -21.59 -15.68
C LEU A 432 -11.28 -21.58 -17.09
N ARG A 433 -9.99 -21.21 -17.20
CA ARG A 433 -9.29 -21.09 -18.48
C ARG A 433 -8.82 -22.42 -19.04
N HIS A 434 -8.53 -23.38 -18.17
CA HIS A 434 -7.95 -24.69 -18.52
C HIS A 434 -8.69 -25.82 -17.81
N PRO A 435 -10.00 -26.02 -18.09
CA PRO A 435 -10.77 -27.09 -17.47
C PRO A 435 -10.27 -28.50 -17.86
N ASP A 436 -9.44 -28.61 -18.89
CA ASP A 436 -8.74 -29.82 -19.32
C ASP A 436 -7.57 -30.21 -18.40
N ARG A 437 -7.17 -29.34 -17.46
CA ARG A 437 -6.01 -29.54 -16.59
C ARG A 437 -6.44 -29.45 -15.13
N GLN A 438 -5.81 -30.27 -14.29
CA GLN A 438 -5.97 -30.12 -12.85
C GLN A 438 -5.32 -28.80 -12.41
N ALA A 439 -6.13 -27.86 -11.96
CA ALA A 439 -5.62 -26.67 -11.28
C ALA A 439 -5.13 -27.02 -9.88
N GLY A 440 -4.31 -26.13 -9.30
CA GLY A 440 -3.90 -26.24 -7.91
C GLY A 440 -5.06 -26.18 -6.91
N VAL A 441 -4.70 -26.31 -5.64
CA VAL A 441 -5.59 -26.07 -4.50
C VAL A 441 -5.19 -24.72 -3.89
N PRO A 442 -6.13 -23.82 -3.55
CA PRO A 442 -5.79 -22.57 -2.86
C PRO A 442 -5.06 -22.84 -1.54
N TYR A 443 -4.12 -21.99 -1.15
CA TYR A 443 -3.29 -22.17 0.03
C TYR A 443 -4.13 -22.30 1.31
N VAL A 444 -5.12 -21.42 1.49
CA VAL A 444 -6.00 -21.48 2.67
C VAL A 444 -6.75 -22.80 2.76
N THR A 445 -7.16 -23.38 1.63
CA THR A 445 -7.80 -24.69 1.59
C THR A 445 -6.80 -25.80 1.97
N GLN A 446 -5.54 -25.70 1.52
CA GLN A 446 -4.49 -26.66 1.89
C GLN A 446 -4.16 -26.58 3.38
N ALA A 447 -3.97 -25.35 3.90
CA ALA A 447 -3.62 -25.12 5.29
C ALA A 447 -4.71 -25.63 6.26
N LEU A 448 -5.98 -25.48 5.88
CA LEU A 448 -7.12 -25.88 6.70
C LEU A 448 -7.68 -27.27 6.37
N SER A 449 -7.01 -28.08 5.52
CA SER A 449 -7.57 -29.37 5.08
C SER A 449 -7.76 -30.36 6.22
N ASP A 450 -6.87 -30.33 7.20
CA ASP A 450 -6.85 -31.23 8.36
C ASP A 450 -7.51 -30.59 9.59
N ALA A 451 -8.02 -29.36 9.45
CA ALA A 451 -8.69 -28.64 10.51
C ALA A 451 -10.09 -29.23 10.77
N VAL A 452 -10.44 -29.40 12.04
CA VAL A 452 -11.72 -30.00 12.46
C VAL A 452 -12.58 -28.94 13.14
N GLY A 453 -13.86 -28.95 12.77
CA GLY A 453 -14.88 -28.03 13.29
C GLY A 453 -14.99 -26.73 12.51
N PRO A 454 -15.86 -25.81 12.96
CA PRO A 454 -16.09 -24.55 12.28
C PRO A 454 -14.90 -23.61 12.40
N VAL A 455 -14.83 -22.67 11.45
CA VAL A 455 -13.82 -21.62 11.37
C VAL A 455 -14.45 -20.27 11.71
N VAL A 456 -13.91 -19.58 12.71
CA VAL A 456 -14.27 -18.21 13.06
C VAL A 456 -13.10 -17.29 12.73
N ALA A 457 -13.28 -16.36 11.78
CA ALA A 457 -12.31 -15.32 11.50
C ALA A 457 -12.65 -14.03 12.23
N VAL A 458 -11.64 -13.39 12.81
CA VAL A 458 -11.75 -12.12 13.54
C VAL A 458 -10.60 -11.21 13.16
N SER A 459 -10.89 -9.92 13.01
CA SER A 459 -9.87 -8.90 12.79
C SER A 459 -10.35 -7.55 13.29
N ASP A 460 -9.45 -6.57 13.43
CA ASP A 460 -9.82 -5.18 13.75
C ASP A 460 -10.31 -4.39 12.52
N TRP A 461 -10.57 -5.10 11.42
CA TRP A 461 -11.12 -4.61 10.16
C TRP A 461 -12.58 -5.02 10.00
N MET A 462 -13.30 -4.33 9.11
CA MET A 462 -14.65 -4.71 8.70
C MET A 462 -14.67 -6.14 8.17
N ARG A 463 -15.78 -6.86 8.34
CA ARG A 463 -15.94 -8.27 7.93
C ARG A 463 -15.62 -8.48 6.46
N ALA A 464 -15.86 -7.49 5.60
CA ALA A 464 -15.49 -7.56 4.19
C ALA A 464 -14.00 -7.90 3.94
N VAL A 465 -13.09 -7.64 4.89
CA VAL A 465 -11.68 -8.05 4.79
C VAL A 465 -11.51 -9.57 4.91
N PRO A 466 -11.87 -10.24 6.03
CA PRO A 466 -11.80 -11.70 6.13
C PRO A 466 -12.80 -12.44 5.23
N GLU A 467 -13.88 -11.80 4.79
CA GLU A 467 -14.82 -12.38 3.81
C GLU A 467 -14.19 -12.64 2.44
N GLN A 468 -13.08 -11.96 2.10
CA GLN A 468 -12.38 -12.14 0.83
C GLN A 468 -11.96 -13.58 0.54
N ILE A 469 -11.70 -14.38 1.57
CA ILE A 469 -11.23 -15.76 1.42
C ILE A 469 -12.33 -16.82 1.53
N ARG A 470 -13.58 -16.41 1.82
CA ARG A 470 -14.72 -17.31 2.07
C ARG A 470 -14.84 -18.46 1.05
N PRO A 471 -14.68 -18.25 -0.28
CA PRO A 471 -14.86 -19.33 -1.26
C PRO A 471 -13.91 -20.53 -1.09
N TRP A 472 -12.79 -20.35 -0.39
CA TRP A 472 -11.73 -21.35 -0.29
C TRP A 472 -11.52 -21.87 1.14
N VAL A 473 -12.27 -21.36 2.13
CA VAL A 473 -12.28 -21.89 3.49
C VAL A 473 -13.20 -23.11 3.55
N PRO A 474 -12.74 -24.29 4.02
CA PRO A 474 -13.58 -25.46 4.16
C PRO A 474 -14.56 -25.33 5.33
N GLY A 475 -15.76 -25.93 5.19
CA GLY A 475 -16.74 -26.02 6.27
C GLY A 475 -17.46 -24.70 6.59
N THR A 476 -17.97 -24.60 7.81
CA THR A 476 -18.65 -23.40 8.30
C THR A 476 -17.64 -22.30 8.59
N TYR A 477 -17.88 -21.12 8.01
CA TYR A 477 -17.03 -19.94 8.16
C TYR A 477 -17.82 -18.73 8.66
N VAL A 478 -17.56 -18.32 9.90
CA VAL A 478 -18.16 -17.14 10.56
C VAL A 478 -17.12 -16.03 10.64
N THR A 479 -17.55 -14.78 10.42
CA THR A 479 -16.67 -13.61 10.43
C THR A 479 -17.13 -12.59 11.46
N LEU A 480 -16.17 -12.12 12.26
CA LEU A 480 -16.30 -10.99 13.17
C LEU A 480 -15.40 -9.86 12.66
N GLY A 481 -15.87 -8.62 12.78
CA GLY A 481 -15.17 -7.47 12.26
C GLY A 481 -15.83 -6.16 12.67
N THR A 482 -15.12 -5.07 12.40
CA THR A 482 -15.42 -3.74 12.93
C THR A 482 -16.16 -2.88 11.90
N ASP A 483 -17.28 -3.40 11.39
CA ASP A 483 -18.14 -2.73 10.42
C ASP A 483 -18.80 -1.47 10.99
N GLY A 484 -18.77 -0.38 10.23
CA GLY A 484 -19.35 0.90 10.61
C GLY A 484 -18.30 1.99 10.88
N PHE A 485 -18.77 3.10 11.46
CA PHE A 485 -17.90 4.20 11.86
C PHE A 485 -17.21 3.92 13.19
N GLY A 486 -15.96 4.36 13.32
CA GLY A 486 -15.30 4.41 14.62
C GLY A 486 -15.84 5.51 15.51
N PHE A 487 -15.49 5.46 16.79
CA PHE A 487 -15.90 6.41 17.83
C PHE A 487 -14.85 6.44 18.94
N SER A 488 -14.92 7.48 19.79
CA SER A 488 -14.00 7.66 20.92
C SER A 488 -14.49 6.93 22.15
N ASP A 489 -13.70 5.94 22.61
CA ASP A 489 -13.91 5.19 23.84
C ASP A 489 -12.59 4.46 24.24
N THR A 490 -12.63 3.61 25.26
CA THR A 490 -11.57 2.66 25.61
C THR A 490 -11.50 1.50 24.61
N ARG A 491 -10.33 0.88 24.46
CA ARG A 491 -10.16 -0.27 23.56
C ARG A 491 -11.08 -1.45 23.91
N PRO A 492 -11.21 -1.87 25.19
CA PRO A 492 -12.10 -2.97 25.55
C PRO A 492 -13.57 -2.68 25.20
N ALA A 493 -14.05 -1.47 25.52
CA ALA A 493 -15.42 -1.06 25.20
C ALA A 493 -15.68 -1.05 23.69
N ALA A 494 -14.74 -0.54 22.89
CA ALA A 494 -14.85 -0.55 21.44
C ALA A 494 -14.89 -1.98 20.88
N ARG A 495 -14.04 -2.88 21.37
CA ARG A 495 -14.04 -4.30 20.95
C ARG A 495 -15.32 -5.01 21.32
N ARG A 496 -15.88 -4.74 22.51
CA ARG A 496 -17.20 -5.24 22.91
C ARG A 496 -18.30 -4.71 21.99
N TYR A 497 -18.30 -3.42 21.67
CA TYR A 497 -19.28 -2.83 20.76
C TYR A 497 -19.26 -3.49 19.37
N PHE A 498 -18.08 -3.73 18.82
CA PHE A 498 -17.93 -4.41 17.52
C PHE A 498 -17.99 -5.94 17.61
N ASN A 499 -18.13 -6.51 18.82
CA ASN A 499 -18.11 -7.95 19.09
C ASN A 499 -16.84 -8.65 18.57
N THR A 500 -15.67 -8.05 18.79
CA THR A 500 -14.36 -8.61 18.41
C THR A 500 -13.47 -8.98 19.60
N ASP A 501 -13.94 -8.77 20.83
CA ASP A 501 -13.25 -9.23 22.05
C ASP A 501 -13.34 -10.75 22.25
N ALA A 502 -12.62 -11.27 23.25
CA ALA A 502 -12.47 -12.70 23.49
C ALA A 502 -13.83 -13.37 23.77
N GLU A 503 -14.66 -12.77 24.61
CA GLU A 503 -16.00 -13.25 24.93
C GLU A 503 -16.89 -13.37 23.69
N SER A 504 -16.88 -12.36 22.82
CA SER A 504 -17.65 -12.39 21.57
C SER A 504 -17.16 -13.47 20.62
N GLN A 505 -15.85 -13.70 20.57
CA GLN A 505 -15.26 -14.79 19.79
C GLN A 505 -15.66 -16.17 20.34
N VAL A 506 -15.71 -16.35 21.66
CA VAL A 506 -16.23 -17.58 22.29
C VAL A 506 -17.66 -17.84 21.84
N VAL A 507 -18.54 -16.83 21.94
CA VAL A 507 -19.94 -16.97 21.53
C VAL A 507 -20.06 -17.29 20.04
N ALA A 508 -19.25 -16.68 19.17
CA ALA A 508 -19.25 -16.97 17.74
C ALA A 508 -18.81 -18.41 17.42
N VAL A 509 -17.81 -18.95 18.14
CA VAL A 509 -17.39 -20.35 17.99
C VAL A 509 -18.52 -21.29 18.42
N LEU A 510 -19.18 -21.02 19.56
CA LEU A 510 -20.29 -21.83 20.05
C LEU A 510 -21.52 -21.75 19.12
N GLU A 511 -21.80 -20.58 18.55
CA GLU A 511 -22.86 -20.41 17.55
C GLU A 511 -22.56 -21.24 16.31
N ALA A 512 -21.32 -21.21 15.82
CA ALA A 512 -20.91 -21.98 14.65
C ALA A 512 -20.98 -23.50 14.90
N LEU A 513 -20.58 -23.97 16.09
CA LEU A 513 -20.72 -25.38 16.50
C LEU A 513 -22.19 -25.81 16.60
N ALA A 514 -23.04 -24.96 17.17
CA ALA A 514 -24.47 -25.24 17.26
C ALA A 514 -25.13 -25.28 15.87
N ARG A 515 -24.69 -24.41 14.96
CA ARG A 515 -25.12 -24.41 13.55
C ARG A 515 -24.72 -25.69 12.82
N ASP A 516 -23.54 -26.23 13.11
CA ASP A 516 -23.06 -27.50 12.57
C ASP A 516 -23.71 -28.73 13.25
N GLY A 517 -24.45 -28.51 14.34
CA GLY A 517 -25.17 -29.57 15.07
C GLY A 517 -24.33 -30.31 16.11
N GLU A 518 -23.12 -29.80 16.41
CA GLU A 518 -22.18 -30.43 17.35
C GLU A 518 -22.54 -30.16 18.82
N ILE A 519 -23.22 -29.04 19.09
CA ILE A 519 -23.70 -28.66 20.43
C ILE A 519 -25.15 -28.17 20.42
N ASP A 520 -25.78 -28.15 21.59
CA ASP A 520 -27.17 -27.67 21.73
C ASP A 520 -27.25 -26.13 21.50
N PRO A 521 -28.23 -25.63 20.73
CA PRO A 521 -28.40 -24.20 20.47
C PRO A 521 -28.60 -23.31 21.71
N SER A 522 -28.93 -23.88 22.87
CA SER A 522 -29.00 -23.12 24.13
C SER A 522 -27.63 -22.78 24.72
N VAL A 523 -26.56 -23.47 24.33
CA VAL A 523 -25.18 -23.23 24.80
C VAL A 523 -24.66 -21.84 24.40
N PRO A 524 -24.67 -21.42 23.12
CA PRO A 524 -24.27 -20.06 22.75
C PRO A 524 -25.16 -18.99 23.38
N VAL A 525 -26.44 -19.27 23.62
CA VAL A 525 -27.36 -18.35 24.34
C VAL A 525 -26.93 -18.17 25.79
N ALA A 526 -26.52 -19.26 26.47
CA ALA A 526 -26.00 -19.19 27.83
C ALA A 526 -24.69 -18.40 27.89
N ALA A 527 -23.76 -18.65 26.96
CA ALA A 527 -22.49 -17.92 26.87
C ALA A 527 -22.70 -16.42 26.62
N ALA A 528 -23.56 -16.05 25.68
CA ALA A 528 -23.87 -14.66 25.37
C ALA A 528 -24.42 -13.90 26.59
N ARG A 529 -25.29 -14.56 27.38
CA ARG A 529 -25.84 -13.99 28.62
C ARG A 529 -24.81 -13.92 29.74
N GLN A 530 -23.98 -14.94 29.90
CA GLN A 530 -22.92 -14.97 30.90
C GLN A 530 -21.92 -13.83 30.67
N TYR A 531 -21.49 -13.65 29.43
CA TYR A 531 -20.49 -12.64 29.09
C TYR A 531 -21.08 -11.26 28.83
N ARG A 532 -22.39 -11.15 28.59
CA ARG A 532 -23.10 -9.89 28.27
C ARG A 532 -22.50 -9.20 27.03
N ILE A 533 -22.40 -9.94 25.93
CA ILE A 533 -21.79 -9.43 24.68
C ILE A 533 -22.56 -8.26 24.05
N ASP A 534 -23.79 -8.01 24.49
CA ASP A 534 -24.63 -6.87 24.09
C ASP A 534 -24.48 -5.63 25.00
N ASP A 535 -23.68 -5.72 26.07
CA ASP A 535 -23.47 -4.64 27.03
C ASP A 535 -22.02 -4.15 26.98
N VAL A 536 -21.81 -2.96 26.43
CA VAL A 536 -20.48 -2.32 26.36
C VAL A 536 -19.88 -2.10 27.76
N GLN A 537 -20.71 -1.88 28.79
CA GLN A 537 -20.25 -1.71 30.17
C GLN A 537 -19.80 -3.02 30.82
N ALA A 538 -20.01 -4.16 30.16
CA ALA A 538 -19.49 -5.45 30.60
C ALA A 538 -18.04 -5.68 30.18
N ALA A 539 -17.49 -4.85 29.28
CA ALA A 539 -16.10 -4.95 28.87
C ALA A 539 -15.14 -4.74 30.05
N PRO A 540 -13.97 -5.40 30.08
CA PRO A 540 -12.97 -5.18 31.11
C PRO A 540 -12.56 -3.71 31.20
N GLU A 541 -12.36 -3.20 32.42
CA GLU A 541 -11.85 -1.84 32.62
C GLU A 541 -10.44 -1.71 32.02
N GLN A 542 -10.24 -0.64 31.24
CA GLN A 542 -8.92 -0.31 30.75
C GLN A 542 -8.09 0.31 31.87
N THR A 543 -7.10 -0.43 32.37
CA THR A 543 -6.22 -0.02 33.47
C THR A 543 -4.88 0.56 33.00
N SER A 544 -4.55 0.38 31.72
CA SER A 544 -3.36 0.92 31.07
C SER A 544 -3.67 2.14 30.21
N ASP A 545 -2.71 3.05 30.10
CA ASP A 545 -2.79 4.18 29.18
C ASP A 545 -3.08 3.66 27.75
N PRO A 546 -4.10 4.18 27.04
CA PRO A 546 -4.37 3.77 25.66
C PRO A 546 -3.21 4.03 24.69
N GLY A 547 -2.13 4.68 25.13
CA GLY A 547 -1.03 5.06 24.25
C GLY A 547 -1.48 6.17 23.31
N VAL A 548 -2.25 7.11 23.84
CA VAL A 548 -2.50 8.40 23.18
C VAL A 548 -1.19 9.17 23.31
N ALA A 549 -0.58 9.49 22.16
CA ALA A 549 0.69 10.21 22.10
C ALA A 549 0.61 11.59 22.75
#